data_AF-A0A6B1DVW1-F1
#
_entry.id   AF-A0A6B1DVW1-F1
#
_cell.length_a   1.000
_cell.length_b   1.000
_cell.length_c   1.000
_cell.angle_alpha   90.00
_cell.angle_beta   90.00
_cell.angle_gamma   90.00
#
_symmetry.space_group_name_H-M   'P 1'
#
loop_
_entity.id
_entity.type
_entity.pdbx_description
1 polymer ?
#
loop_
_entity_poly.entity_id
_entity_poly.type
_entity_poly.pdbx_seq_one_letter_code
_entity_poly.pdbx_strand_id
1 'polypeptide(L)'
;MSDTVPDLKNLLLAIASKSGLPMEADEALRDRFSLSEFVLARETGEESGDRAEARGLGAAFLFAGIGASLRSEARWSRIQIPLQHRWLDEDSQEQSEEVEALNLSESSQVADLSELLLERSRQDLRDDLLTLADRKHACFPHLEFGLDVDGQLEALPHGMLQGVVTKLLTLDAASHAWRLDPTMAFPDLPMCHSESEPTLQQYGYQRRFRDPEGDLALYRLHAMMGKYRIHLRVIHESRRIEIGYIGPHLDTVKYH
;
A
#
# COMPACT_ATOMS: atom_id res chain seq x y z
N MET A 1 -43.75 11.81 25.59
CA MET A 1 -43.11 11.36 26.85
C MET A 1 -42.79 9.88 26.64
N SER A 2 -41.57 9.37 26.70
CA SER A 2 -40.28 9.87 27.13
C SER A 2 -39.24 8.86 26.63
N ASP A 3 -38.14 9.35 26.07
CA ASP A 3 -36.77 8.79 26.17
C ASP A 3 -36.50 7.30 25.91
N THR A 4 -36.06 6.96 24.69
CA THR A 4 -35.22 5.77 24.44
C THR A 4 -34.05 5.99 23.48
N VAL A 5 -33.78 7.24 23.04
CA VAL A 5 -32.61 7.59 22.22
C VAL A 5 -31.31 7.98 23.00
N PRO A 6 -31.18 7.89 24.34
CA PRO A 6 -29.88 8.13 24.99
C PRO A 6 -28.80 7.07 24.71
N ASP A 7 -29.17 5.86 24.28
CA ASP A 7 -28.24 4.70 24.31
C ASP A 7 -27.43 4.53 23.01
N LEU A 8 -28.00 4.87 21.85
CA LEU A 8 -27.30 4.74 20.56
C LEU A 8 -26.16 5.75 20.43
N LYS A 9 -26.35 6.98 20.93
CA LYS A 9 -25.32 8.03 20.94
C LYS A 9 -24.14 7.63 21.82
N ASN A 10 -24.41 7.06 22.99
CA ASN A 10 -23.37 6.57 23.89
C ASN A 10 -22.67 5.33 23.35
N LEU A 11 -23.40 4.43 22.67
CA LEU A 11 -22.83 3.29 21.97
C LEU A 11 -21.94 3.72 20.79
N LEU A 12 -22.38 4.69 19.99
CA LEU A 12 -21.60 5.25 18.88
C LEU A 12 -20.38 6.03 19.38
N LEU A 13 -20.51 6.80 20.45
CA LEU A 13 -19.38 7.43 21.13
C LEU A 13 -18.42 6.38 21.71
N ALA A 14 -18.93 5.27 22.24
CA ALA A 14 -18.10 4.15 22.73
C ALA A 14 -17.40 3.39 21.60
N ILE A 15 -17.97 3.34 20.39
CA ILE A 15 -17.33 2.76 19.20
C ILE A 15 -16.30 3.74 18.61
N ALA A 16 -16.65 5.02 18.51
CA ALA A 16 -15.79 6.10 18.02
C ALA A 16 -14.65 6.46 18.99
N SER A 17 -14.78 6.18 20.29
CA SER A 17 -13.70 6.33 21.29
C SER A 17 -12.89 5.05 21.47
N LYS A 18 -13.32 3.92 20.89
CA LYS A 18 -12.56 2.67 20.82
C LYS A 18 -11.68 2.56 19.59
N SER A 19 -11.85 3.42 18.58
CA SER A 19 -10.73 3.72 17.71
C SER A 19 -9.70 4.43 18.56
N GLY A 20 -8.79 3.67 19.16
CA GLY A 20 -7.57 4.26 19.66
C GLY A 20 -6.99 5.06 18.50
N LEU A 21 -6.94 6.39 18.63
CA LEU A 21 -5.79 7.12 18.11
C LEU A 21 -4.60 6.22 18.46
N PRO A 22 -3.76 5.79 17.50
CA PRO A 22 -2.85 4.70 17.77
C PRO A 22 -2.12 5.04 19.07
N MET A 23 -2.31 4.24 20.11
CA MET A 23 -1.60 4.45 21.38
C MET A 23 -0.08 4.25 21.18
N GLU A 24 0.32 3.91 19.96
CA GLU A 24 1.67 3.82 19.42
C GLU A 24 2.01 4.90 18.37
N ALA A 25 1.11 5.85 18.08
CA ALA A 25 1.42 6.96 17.17
C ALA A 25 2.51 7.85 17.75
N ASP A 26 3.39 8.32 16.86
CA ASP A 26 4.44 9.31 17.14
C ASP A 26 3.87 10.48 17.96
N GLU A 27 4.60 10.89 19.00
CA GLU A 27 4.27 12.03 19.85
C GLU A 27 4.05 13.29 19.02
N ALA A 28 4.86 13.49 17.96
CA ALA A 28 4.72 14.61 17.04
C ALA A 28 3.36 14.62 16.30
N LEU A 29 2.83 13.45 15.92
CA LEU A 29 1.53 13.36 15.25
C LEU A 29 0.37 13.64 16.21
N ARG A 30 0.50 13.24 17.48
CA ARG A 30 -0.50 13.54 18.51
C ARG A 30 -0.54 15.03 18.83
N ASP A 31 0.62 15.64 18.96
CA ASP A 31 0.75 17.07 19.19
C ASP A 31 0.14 17.84 18.01
N ARG A 32 0.48 17.46 16.77
CA ARG A 32 -0.15 18.03 15.58
C ARG A 32 -1.67 17.89 15.59
N PHE A 33 -2.22 16.72 15.91
CA PHE A 33 -3.67 16.52 16.01
C PHE A 33 -4.30 17.40 17.10
N SER A 34 -3.64 17.55 18.25
CA SER A 34 -4.14 18.37 19.36
C SER A 34 -4.19 19.87 19.03
N LEU A 35 -3.30 20.33 18.14
CA LEU A 35 -3.19 21.71 17.66
C LEU A 35 -3.96 21.94 16.35
N SER A 36 -4.77 20.97 15.92
CA SER A 36 -5.51 21.03 14.66
C SER A 36 -7.02 21.10 14.86
N GLU A 37 -7.67 21.93 14.07
CA GLU A 37 -9.12 21.97 13.88
C GLU A 37 -9.47 21.35 12.52
N PHE A 38 -10.48 20.47 12.51
CA PHE A 38 -11.01 19.87 11.28
C PHE A 38 -12.49 20.15 11.18
N VAL A 39 -12.92 20.71 10.06
CA VAL A 39 -14.32 21.01 9.80
C VAL A 39 -14.72 20.54 8.41
N LEU A 40 -15.98 20.18 8.21
CA LEU A 40 -16.47 19.79 6.88
C LEU A 40 -16.31 20.96 5.89
N ALA A 41 -15.84 20.65 4.68
CA ALA A 41 -15.81 21.63 3.60
C ALA A 41 -17.25 22.01 3.20
N ARG A 42 -17.46 23.26 2.78
CA ARG A 42 -18.78 23.72 2.33
C ARG A 42 -19.14 23.05 1.01
N GLU A 43 -20.37 22.56 0.91
CA GLU A 43 -20.94 22.23 -0.39
C GLU A 43 -21.33 23.53 -1.10
N THR A 44 -21.14 23.58 -2.43
CA THR A 44 -21.52 24.74 -3.25
C THR A 44 -22.99 25.09 -3.03
N GLY A 45 -23.27 26.25 -2.41
CA GLY A 45 -24.61 26.76 -2.16
C GLY A 45 -25.05 26.86 -0.69
N GLU A 46 -24.25 26.41 0.29
CA GLU A 46 -24.57 26.59 1.73
C GLU A 46 -24.11 27.97 2.25
N GLU A 47 -25.07 28.84 2.60
CA GLU A 47 -24.80 30.11 3.30
C GLU A 47 -24.59 29.89 4.80
N SER A 48 -23.46 30.40 5.31
CA SER A 48 -23.19 30.85 6.68
C SER A 48 -23.84 30.10 7.86
N GLY A 49 -23.79 28.77 7.86
CA GLY A 49 -23.93 27.95 9.07
C GLY A 49 -22.58 27.73 9.78
N ASP A 50 -22.65 27.41 11.07
CA ASP A 50 -21.51 26.95 11.87
C ASP A 50 -20.90 25.70 11.21
N ARG A 51 -19.58 25.69 10.97
CA ARG A 51 -18.95 24.55 10.27
C ARG A 51 -18.95 23.36 11.22
N ALA A 52 -19.56 22.25 10.81
CA ALA A 52 -19.60 21.04 11.63
C ALA A 52 -18.19 20.48 11.82
N GLU A 53 -17.77 20.36 13.08
CA GLU A 53 -16.48 19.79 13.46
C GLU A 53 -16.42 18.30 13.06
N ALA A 54 -15.29 17.91 12.47
CA ALA A 54 -15.08 16.60 11.87
C ALA A 54 -13.83 15.91 12.44
N ARG A 55 -13.61 15.98 13.77
CA ARG A 55 -12.39 15.46 14.43
C ARG A 55 -12.06 14.01 14.09
N GLY A 56 -13.07 13.14 13.99
CA GLY A 56 -12.85 11.72 13.66
C GLY A 56 -12.29 11.53 12.24
N LEU A 57 -12.80 12.28 11.27
CA LEU A 57 -12.27 12.28 9.90
C LEU A 57 -10.92 13.00 9.81
N GLY A 58 -10.73 14.05 10.62
CA GLY A 58 -9.43 14.71 10.77
C GLY A 58 -8.35 13.79 11.32
N ALA A 59 -8.68 12.96 12.31
CA ALA A 59 -7.81 11.91 12.80
C ALA A 59 -7.51 10.89 11.69
N ALA A 60 -8.54 10.39 11.00
CA ALA A 60 -8.33 9.47 9.88
C ALA A 60 -7.38 10.07 8.82
N PHE A 61 -7.50 11.35 8.50
CA PHE A 61 -6.57 12.04 7.61
C PHE A 61 -5.13 12.08 8.17
N LEU A 62 -4.93 12.60 9.39
CA LEU A 62 -3.58 12.80 9.96
C LEU A 62 -2.83 11.49 10.23
N PHE A 63 -3.55 10.43 10.57
CA PHE A 63 -2.95 9.11 10.85
C PHE A 63 -2.96 8.19 9.63
N ALA A 64 -3.20 8.72 8.41
CA ALA A 64 -3.29 7.96 7.17
C ALA A 64 -4.27 6.76 7.26
N GLY A 65 -5.33 6.91 8.05
CA GLY A 65 -6.36 5.91 8.28
C GLY A 65 -7.62 6.12 7.45
N ILE A 66 -8.69 5.41 7.85
CA ILE A 66 -10.01 5.45 7.22
C ILE A 66 -11.03 5.83 8.28
N GLY A 67 -11.85 6.85 8.00
CA GLY A 67 -13.03 7.16 8.79
C GLY A 67 -14.16 6.18 8.48
N ALA A 68 -14.91 5.76 9.49
CA ALA A 68 -16.10 4.94 9.30
C ALA A 68 -17.35 5.79 9.58
N SER A 69 -18.17 6.03 8.56
CA SER A 69 -19.38 6.85 8.69
C SER A 69 -20.64 6.01 8.58
N LEU A 70 -21.68 6.39 9.34
CA LEU A 70 -23.03 5.90 9.11
C LEU A 70 -23.66 6.66 7.94
N ARG A 71 -24.44 5.97 7.11
CA ARG A 71 -25.15 6.57 5.97
C ARG A 71 -26.40 7.36 6.39
N SER A 72 -26.25 8.29 7.33
CA SER A 72 -27.33 9.18 7.77
C SER A 72 -27.66 10.27 6.74
N GLU A 73 -26.69 10.64 5.90
CA GLU A 73 -26.77 11.68 4.88
C GLU A 73 -25.95 11.30 3.64
N ALA A 74 -26.29 11.88 2.49
CA ALA A 74 -25.66 11.56 1.22
C ALA A 74 -24.14 11.81 1.20
N ARG A 75 -23.67 12.86 1.88
CA ARG A 75 -22.24 13.20 1.96
C ARG A 75 -21.39 12.10 2.59
N TRP A 76 -21.95 11.35 3.54
CA TRP A 76 -21.27 10.23 4.20
C TRP A 76 -21.10 9.02 3.29
N SER A 77 -21.77 8.97 2.13
CA SER A 77 -21.61 7.90 1.15
C SER A 77 -20.44 8.13 0.18
N ARG A 78 -19.65 9.20 0.36
CA ARG A 78 -18.43 9.46 -0.44
C ARG A 78 -17.24 8.70 0.15
N ILE A 79 -16.37 8.19 -0.72
CA ILE A 79 -15.11 7.53 -0.32
C ILE A 79 -14.09 8.54 0.19
N GLN A 80 -14.15 9.77 -0.30
CA GLN A 80 -13.35 10.89 0.14
C GLN A 80 -14.27 12.01 0.62
N ILE A 81 -14.07 12.45 1.86
CA ILE A 81 -14.82 13.56 2.45
C ILE A 81 -13.91 14.77 2.50
N PRO A 82 -14.27 15.87 1.81
CA PRO A 82 -13.50 17.09 1.83
C PRO A 82 -13.65 17.77 3.19
N LEU A 83 -12.53 18.14 3.79
CA LEU A 83 -12.40 18.84 5.04
C LEU A 83 -11.61 20.12 4.83
N GLN A 84 -11.83 21.10 5.70
CA GLN A 84 -10.86 22.13 5.98
C GLN A 84 -10.04 21.72 7.20
N HIS A 85 -8.72 21.66 7.04
CA HIS A 85 -7.78 21.51 8.13
C HIS A 85 -7.20 22.88 8.48
N ARG A 86 -7.23 23.25 9.76
CA ARG A 86 -6.61 24.46 10.30
C ARG A 86 -5.68 24.11 11.45
N TRP A 87 -4.57 24.81 11.57
CA TRP A 87 -3.62 24.63 12.66
C TRP A 87 -2.83 25.92 12.90
N LEU A 88 -2.14 25.98 14.03
CA LEU A 88 -1.16 27.04 14.30
C LEU A 88 0.25 26.52 13.99
N ASP A 89 1.05 27.33 13.30
CA ASP A 89 2.48 27.07 13.12
C ASP A 89 3.31 27.51 14.33
N GLU A 90 4.63 27.35 14.25
CA GLU A 90 5.58 27.70 15.32
C GLU A 90 5.55 29.19 15.69
N ASP A 91 5.14 30.06 14.75
CA ASP A 91 4.99 31.49 14.94
C ASP A 91 3.59 31.89 15.43
N SER A 92 2.75 30.90 15.80
CA SER A 92 1.35 31.09 16.20
C SER A 92 0.48 31.74 15.11
N GLN A 93 0.84 31.56 13.84
CA GLN A 93 0.00 31.99 12.72
C GLN A 93 -0.97 30.87 12.33
N GLU A 94 -2.22 31.26 12.06
CA GLU A 94 -3.24 30.33 11.57
C GLU A 94 -2.94 29.94 10.12
N GLN A 95 -2.77 28.64 9.91
CA GLN A 95 -2.67 28.01 8.61
C GLN A 95 -3.97 27.26 8.33
N SER A 96 -4.34 27.17 7.05
CA SER A 96 -5.55 26.48 6.62
C SER A 96 -5.35 25.87 5.24
N GLU A 97 -5.77 24.62 5.07
CA GLU A 97 -5.74 23.93 3.79
C GLU A 97 -6.99 23.06 3.58
N GLU A 98 -7.31 22.74 2.33
CA GLU A 98 -8.37 21.78 1.99
C GLU A 98 -7.74 20.38 1.88
N VAL A 99 -8.32 19.42 2.60
CA VAL A 99 -7.82 18.03 2.66
C VAL A 99 -8.95 17.06 2.40
N GLU A 100 -8.60 15.82 2.04
CA GLU A 100 -9.58 14.75 1.84
C GLU A 100 -9.31 13.59 2.80
N ALA A 101 -10.28 13.34 3.69
CA ALA A 101 -10.26 12.17 4.56
C ALA A 101 -10.88 10.97 3.83
N LEU A 102 -10.21 9.82 3.90
CA LEU A 102 -10.79 8.56 3.44
C LEU A 102 -11.96 8.18 4.35
N ASN A 103 -13.01 7.66 3.75
CA ASN A 103 -14.23 7.30 4.42
C ASN A 103 -14.80 5.98 3.87
N LEU A 104 -15.25 5.14 4.79
CA LEU A 104 -15.96 3.90 4.53
C LEU A 104 -17.34 3.99 5.18
N SER A 105 -18.37 3.81 4.37
CA SER A 105 -19.77 3.86 4.80
C SER A 105 -20.58 2.63 4.37
N GLU A 106 -20.06 1.87 3.40
CA GLU A 106 -20.66 0.64 2.91
C GLU A 106 -19.61 -0.30 2.31
N SER A 107 -19.92 -1.59 2.27
CA SER A 107 -18.99 -2.62 1.81
C SER A 107 -18.64 -2.55 0.32
N SER A 108 -19.51 -1.96 -0.51
CA SER A 108 -19.25 -1.73 -1.94
C SER A 108 -18.02 -0.86 -2.18
N GLN A 109 -17.69 0.04 -1.24
CA GLN A 109 -16.56 0.97 -1.35
C GLN A 109 -15.19 0.31 -1.08
N VAL A 110 -15.16 -0.92 -0.58
CA VAL A 110 -13.92 -1.58 -0.15
C VAL A 110 -12.95 -1.77 -1.31
N ALA A 111 -13.45 -2.10 -2.52
CA ALA A 111 -12.60 -2.29 -3.69
C ALA A 111 -11.90 -0.98 -4.08
N ASP A 112 -12.67 0.08 -4.28
CA ASP A 112 -12.18 1.42 -4.63
C ASP A 112 -11.21 1.97 -3.56
N LEU A 113 -11.54 1.77 -2.28
CA LEU A 113 -10.69 2.20 -1.17
C LEU A 113 -9.37 1.43 -1.12
N SER A 114 -9.40 0.12 -1.43
CA SER A 114 -8.19 -0.69 -1.51
C SER A 114 -7.27 -0.23 -2.64
N GLU A 115 -7.85 0.16 -3.78
CA GLU A 115 -7.10 0.73 -4.91
C GLU A 115 -6.45 2.08 -4.55
N LEU A 116 -7.19 2.98 -3.89
CA LEU A 116 -6.65 4.25 -3.41
C LEU A 116 -5.51 4.07 -2.41
N LEU A 117 -5.63 3.14 -1.46
CA LEU A 117 -4.58 2.85 -0.48
C LEU A 117 -3.33 2.23 -1.13
N LEU A 118 -3.52 1.38 -2.13
CA LEU A 118 -2.43 0.80 -2.90
C LEU A 118 -1.68 1.88 -3.68
N GLU A 119 -2.40 2.79 -4.34
CA GLU A 119 -1.77 3.89 -5.07
C GLU A 119 -1.00 4.84 -4.13
N ARG A 120 -1.58 5.19 -2.97
CA ARG A 120 -0.86 5.96 -1.93
C ARG A 120 0.41 5.25 -1.48
N SER A 121 0.33 3.96 -1.17
CA SER A 121 1.48 3.17 -0.75
C SER A 121 2.59 3.14 -1.81
N ARG A 122 2.21 3.09 -3.10
CA ARG A 122 3.16 3.13 -4.23
C ARG A 122 3.72 4.54 -4.46
N GLN A 123 2.95 5.59 -4.22
CA GLN A 123 3.41 6.96 -4.35
C GLN A 123 4.41 7.31 -3.25
N ASP A 124 4.09 7.03 -1.99
CA ASP A 124 5.01 7.26 -0.88
C ASP A 124 6.32 6.46 -1.05
N LEU A 125 6.25 5.26 -1.65
CA LEU A 125 7.44 4.47 -1.97
C LEU A 125 8.35 5.17 -2.98
N ARG A 126 7.80 5.95 -3.92
CA ARG A 126 8.61 6.75 -4.85
C ARG A 126 9.35 7.88 -4.13
N ASP A 127 8.76 8.39 -3.06
CA ASP A 127 9.33 9.48 -2.25
C ASP A 127 10.41 8.96 -1.29
N ASP A 128 10.28 7.71 -0.80
CA ASP A 128 11.29 7.04 0.01
C ASP A 128 11.53 5.58 -0.42
N LEU A 129 12.38 5.43 -1.44
CA LEU A 129 12.78 4.13 -1.97
C LEU A 129 13.58 3.28 -0.98
N LEU A 130 14.15 3.86 0.09
CA LEU A 130 14.96 3.12 1.06
C LEU A 130 14.12 2.26 1.99
N THR A 131 12.84 2.62 2.16
CA THR A 131 11.86 1.85 2.92
C THR A 131 11.22 0.71 2.13
N LEU A 132 11.72 0.43 0.91
CA LEU A 132 11.15 -0.58 0.02
C LEU A 132 11.05 -1.96 0.66
N ALA A 133 12.06 -2.40 1.43
CA ALA A 133 12.04 -3.71 2.09
C ALA A 133 10.86 -3.85 3.07
N ASP A 134 10.64 -2.82 3.89
CA ASP A 134 9.54 -2.78 4.88
C ASP A 134 8.17 -2.70 4.22
N ARG A 135 8.07 -1.99 3.09
CA ARG A 135 6.79 -1.63 2.47
C ARG A 135 6.38 -2.54 1.32
N LYS A 136 7.26 -3.43 0.85
CA LYS A 136 7.05 -4.27 -0.36
C LYS A 136 5.69 -4.99 -0.37
N HIS A 137 5.22 -5.53 0.75
CA HIS A 137 3.96 -6.27 0.78
C HIS A 137 2.73 -5.37 0.64
N ALA A 138 2.80 -4.13 1.14
CA ALA A 138 1.75 -3.14 0.95
C ALA A 138 1.75 -2.62 -0.50
N CYS A 139 2.92 -2.46 -1.11
CA CYS A 139 3.07 -1.93 -2.47
C CYS A 139 2.82 -2.96 -3.57
N PHE A 140 3.07 -4.25 -3.29
CA PHE A 140 2.98 -5.37 -4.25
C PHE A 140 2.19 -6.56 -3.65
N PRO A 141 0.88 -6.39 -3.34
CA PRO A 141 0.08 -7.38 -2.63
C PRO A 141 -0.19 -8.67 -3.42
N HIS A 142 0.08 -8.67 -4.72
CA HIS A 142 -0.10 -9.84 -5.60
C HIS A 142 1.20 -10.61 -5.84
N LEU A 143 2.32 -10.16 -5.25
CA LEU A 143 3.59 -10.86 -5.24
C LEU A 143 3.84 -11.54 -3.91
N GLU A 144 4.63 -12.61 -3.96
CA GLU A 144 5.25 -13.24 -2.79
C GLU A 144 6.76 -13.01 -2.84
N PHE A 145 7.41 -12.94 -1.69
CA PHE A 145 8.83 -12.63 -1.58
C PHE A 145 9.52 -13.67 -0.70
N GLY A 146 10.59 -14.25 -1.23
CA GLY A 146 11.46 -15.14 -0.47
C GLY A 146 12.16 -14.42 0.69
N LEU A 147 12.56 -15.19 1.70
CA LEU A 147 13.12 -14.66 2.95
C LEU A 147 14.40 -13.83 2.79
N ASP A 148 15.13 -14.05 1.69
CA ASP A 148 16.39 -13.36 1.43
C ASP A 148 16.22 -12.00 0.73
N VAL A 149 15.01 -11.68 0.26
CA VAL A 149 14.78 -10.49 -0.57
C VAL A 149 15.01 -9.18 0.19
N ASP A 150 14.76 -9.15 1.49
CA ASP A 150 14.86 -7.90 2.28
C ASP A 150 16.30 -7.42 2.37
N GLY A 151 17.21 -8.29 2.80
CA GLY A 151 18.64 -7.97 2.81
C GLY A 151 19.21 -7.70 1.41
N GLN A 152 18.61 -8.29 0.37
CA GLN A 152 18.99 -7.99 -1.01
C GLN A 152 18.56 -6.59 -1.44
N LEU A 153 17.32 -6.17 -1.11
CA LEU A 153 16.82 -4.83 -1.38
C LEU A 153 17.65 -3.76 -0.64
N GLU A 154 17.97 -4.01 0.62
CA GLU A 154 18.83 -3.13 1.43
C GLU A 154 20.26 -3.01 0.87
N ALA A 155 20.80 -4.08 0.29
CA ALA A 155 22.14 -4.10 -0.28
C ALA A 155 22.22 -3.47 -1.69
N LEU A 156 21.10 -3.12 -2.33
CA LEU A 156 21.11 -2.56 -3.67
C LEU A 156 21.59 -1.11 -3.67
N PRO A 157 22.37 -0.69 -4.69
CA PRO A 157 22.66 0.72 -4.89
C PRO A 157 21.36 1.50 -5.11
N HIS A 158 21.24 2.68 -4.49
CA HIS A 158 20.03 3.50 -4.56
C HIS A 158 19.57 3.76 -6.00
N GLY A 159 20.51 4.00 -6.92
CA GLY A 159 20.22 4.22 -8.35
C GLY A 159 19.58 3.02 -9.08
N MET A 160 19.54 1.84 -8.47
CA MET A 160 18.88 0.65 -9.03
C MET A 160 17.45 0.47 -8.49
N LEU A 161 17.12 1.04 -7.33
CA LEU A 161 15.84 0.80 -6.65
C LEU A 161 14.65 1.21 -7.51
N GLN A 162 14.73 2.32 -8.24
CA GLN A 162 13.65 2.76 -9.14
C GLN A 162 13.37 1.74 -10.25
N GLY A 163 14.41 1.11 -10.79
CA GLY A 163 14.25 0.06 -11.79
C GLY A 163 13.64 -1.21 -11.20
N VAL A 164 13.99 -1.55 -9.95
CA VAL A 164 13.39 -2.66 -9.20
C VAL A 164 11.91 -2.42 -9.01
N VAL A 165 11.53 -1.26 -8.47
CA VAL A 165 10.13 -0.88 -8.25
C VAL A 165 9.34 -0.95 -9.55
N THR A 166 9.88 -0.45 -10.65
CA THR A 166 9.21 -0.49 -11.96
C THR A 166 8.93 -1.93 -12.41
N LYS A 167 9.89 -2.84 -12.24
CA LYS A 167 9.71 -4.25 -12.58
C LYS A 167 8.73 -4.95 -11.63
N LEU A 168 8.82 -4.71 -10.32
CA LEU A 168 7.90 -5.26 -9.33
C LEU A 168 6.46 -4.79 -9.57
N LEU A 169 6.23 -3.51 -9.90
CA LEU A 169 4.91 -3.00 -10.29
C LEU A 169 4.35 -3.76 -11.51
N THR A 170 5.20 -4.04 -12.50
CA THR A 170 4.74 -4.76 -13.70
C THR A 170 4.43 -6.23 -13.39
N LEU A 171 5.25 -6.88 -12.57
CA LEU A 171 5.02 -8.26 -12.14
C LEU A 171 3.77 -8.38 -11.26
N ASP A 172 3.55 -7.43 -10.35
CA ASP A 172 2.38 -7.38 -9.47
C ASP A 172 1.08 -7.23 -10.29
N ALA A 173 1.08 -6.32 -11.28
CA ALA A 173 -0.04 -6.16 -12.20
C ALA A 173 -0.30 -7.42 -13.04
N ALA A 174 0.76 -8.09 -13.53
CA ALA A 174 0.63 -9.33 -14.27
C ALA A 174 0.07 -10.47 -13.41
N SER A 175 0.54 -10.59 -12.16
CA SER A 175 0.03 -11.55 -11.17
C SER A 175 -1.46 -11.30 -10.88
N HIS A 176 -1.85 -10.04 -10.70
CA HIS A 176 -3.24 -9.65 -10.48
C HIS A 176 -4.14 -10.00 -11.67
N ALA A 177 -3.76 -9.58 -12.88
CA ALA A 177 -4.51 -9.85 -14.10
C ALA A 177 -4.68 -11.36 -14.33
N TRP A 178 -3.61 -12.14 -14.12
CA TRP A 178 -3.65 -13.58 -14.21
C TRP A 178 -4.64 -14.18 -13.21
N ARG A 179 -4.62 -13.74 -11.95
CA ARG A 179 -5.53 -14.21 -10.92
C ARG A 179 -7.01 -13.95 -11.27
N LEU A 180 -7.31 -12.81 -11.88
CA LEU A 180 -8.67 -12.41 -12.25
C LEU A 180 -9.23 -13.15 -13.48
N ASP A 181 -8.37 -13.57 -14.41
CA ASP A 181 -8.80 -14.28 -15.62
C ASP A 181 -8.52 -15.79 -15.53
N PRO A 182 -9.49 -16.64 -15.13
CA PRO A 182 -9.30 -18.08 -15.01
C PRO A 182 -8.98 -18.79 -16.33
N THR A 183 -9.19 -18.14 -17.49
CA THR A 183 -8.89 -18.73 -18.80
C THR A 183 -7.41 -18.63 -19.16
N MET A 184 -6.67 -17.73 -18.51
CA MET A 184 -5.25 -17.52 -18.70
C MET A 184 -4.44 -18.62 -17.98
N ALA A 185 -3.78 -19.49 -18.75
CA ALA A 185 -2.98 -20.59 -18.20
C ALA A 185 -1.66 -20.13 -17.53
N PHE A 186 -1.12 -18.98 -17.94
CA PHE A 186 0.16 -18.44 -17.49
C PHE A 186 0.13 -16.91 -17.54
N PRO A 187 0.74 -16.17 -16.59
CA PRO A 187 0.73 -14.71 -16.58
C PRO A 187 1.48 -14.12 -17.77
N ASP A 188 1.02 -12.98 -18.29
CA ASP A 188 1.74 -12.27 -19.36
C ASP A 188 2.99 -11.57 -18.80
N LEU A 189 4.17 -12.12 -19.11
CA LEU A 189 5.46 -11.70 -18.57
C LEU A 189 6.47 -11.36 -19.68
N PRO A 190 6.21 -10.35 -20.54
CA PRO A 190 7.01 -10.08 -21.72
C PRO A 190 8.44 -9.60 -21.41
N MET A 191 8.69 -9.13 -20.18
CA MET A 191 10.00 -8.70 -19.70
C MET A 191 10.83 -9.83 -19.06
N CYS A 192 10.25 -11.03 -18.94
CA CYS A 192 10.88 -12.16 -18.27
C CYS A 192 11.41 -13.18 -19.28
N HIS A 193 12.56 -13.75 -18.96
CA HIS A 193 13.18 -14.81 -19.74
C HIS A 193 13.43 -16.02 -18.86
N SER A 194 13.33 -17.22 -19.44
CA SER A 194 13.78 -18.43 -18.77
C SER A 194 15.29 -18.55 -18.88
N GLU A 195 15.91 -19.04 -17.80
CA GLU A 195 17.27 -19.56 -17.87
C GLU A 195 17.37 -20.71 -18.86
N SER A 196 18.51 -20.78 -19.56
CA SER A 196 18.77 -21.86 -20.52
C SER A 196 19.02 -23.18 -19.80
N GLU A 197 18.65 -24.29 -20.43
CA GLU A 197 18.85 -25.62 -19.86
C GLU A 197 20.33 -25.91 -19.53
N PRO A 198 21.32 -25.57 -20.40
CA PRO A 198 22.73 -25.73 -20.04
C PRO A 198 23.15 -24.90 -18.83
N THR A 199 22.65 -23.67 -18.69
CA THR A 199 22.91 -22.83 -17.52
C THR A 199 22.33 -23.43 -16.26
N LEU A 200 21.12 -23.99 -16.31
CA LEU A 200 20.50 -24.63 -15.15
C LEU A 200 21.21 -25.92 -14.75
N GLN A 201 21.71 -26.71 -15.71
CA GLN A 201 22.48 -27.91 -15.42
C GLN A 201 23.81 -27.60 -14.72
N GLN A 202 24.50 -26.53 -15.14
CA GLN A 202 25.80 -26.17 -14.58
C GLN A 202 25.71 -25.28 -13.32
N TYR A 203 24.80 -24.31 -13.32
CA TYR A 203 24.71 -23.26 -12.29
C TYR A 203 23.32 -23.16 -11.65
N GLY A 204 22.46 -24.17 -11.79
CA GLY A 204 21.11 -24.17 -11.23
C GLY A 204 21.08 -24.02 -9.72
N TYR A 205 22.12 -24.45 -9.01
CA TYR A 205 22.23 -24.25 -7.55
C TYR A 205 22.25 -22.76 -7.15
N GLN A 206 22.76 -21.86 -8.01
CA GLN A 206 22.74 -20.41 -7.76
C GLN A 206 21.34 -19.80 -7.96
N ARG A 207 20.41 -20.53 -8.60
CA ARG A 207 19.02 -20.10 -8.81
C ARG A 207 18.08 -20.70 -7.78
N ARG A 208 18.64 -21.25 -6.69
CA ARG A 208 17.89 -21.77 -5.57
C ARG A 208 17.89 -20.76 -4.44
N PHE A 209 16.72 -20.21 -4.15
CA PHE A 209 16.54 -19.23 -3.09
C PHE A 209 15.52 -19.76 -2.08
N ARG A 210 15.54 -19.19 -0.88
CA ARG A 210 14.55 -19.54 0.15
C ARG A 210 13.23 -18.88 -0.20
N ASP A 211 12.19 -19.69 -0.29
CA ASP A 211 10.81 -19.22 -0.43
C ASP A 211 10.29 -18.62 0.91
N PRO A 212 9.06 -18.10 0.98
CA PRO A 212 8.52 -17.53 2.21
C PRO A 212 8.51 -18.50 3.40
N GLU A 213 8.42 -19.79 3.14
CA GLU A 213 8.44 -20.86 4.14
C GLU A 213 9.87 -21.26 4.57
N GLY A 214 10.88 -20.80 3.82
CA GLY A 214 12.29 -21.02 4.07
C GLY A 214 12.88 -22.21 3.32
N ASP A 215 12.09 -22.87 2.47
CA ASP A 215 12.52 -23.99 1.65
C ASP A 215 13.26 -23.51 0.39
N LEU A 216 14.25 -24.29 -0.07
CA LEU A 216 15.04 -23.95 -1.26
C LEU A 216 14.34 -24.35 -2.56
N ALA A 217 13.74 -23.38 -3.22
CA ALA A 217 13.06 -23.53 -4.50
C ALA A 217 13.88 -23.04 -5.69
N LEU A 218 13.63 -23.57 -6.89
CA LEU A 218 14.30 -23.15 -8.13
C LEU A 218 13.53 -22.00 -8.83
N TYR A 219 14.21 -20.88 -9.08
CA TYR A 219 13.65 -19.70 -9.73
C TYR A 219 14.22 -19.54 -11.14
N ARG A 220 13.52 -20.13 -12.11
CA ARG A 220 13.98 -20.26 -13.50
C ARG A 220 13.77 -19.01 -14.35
N LEU A 221 12.80 -18.16 -14.00
CA LEU A 221 12.49 -16.95 -14.75
C LEU A 221 13.28 -15.78 -14.18
N HIS A 222 13.65 -14.83 -15.04
CA HIS A 222 14.27 -13.60 -14.59
C HIS A 222 13.87 -12.39 -15.45
N ALA A 223 13.73 -11.23 -14.79
CA ALA A 223 13.61 -9.92 -15.45
C ALA A 223 14.94 -9.17 -15.40
N MET A 224 15.33 -8.56 -16.53
CA MET A 224 16.61 -7.86 -16.66
C MET A 224 16.53 -6.37 -16.32
N MET A 225 17.58 -5.87 -15.67
CA MET A 225 17.74 -4.45 -15.33
C MET A 225 19.23 -4.08 -15.29
N GLY A 226 19.81 -3.82 -16.47
CA GLY A 226 21.25 -3.61 -16.61
C GLY A 226 22.05 -4.86 -16.19
N LYS A 227 22.95 -4.72 -15.22
CA LYS A 227 23.71 -5.84 -14.63
C LYS A 227 22.97 -6.58 -13.52
N TYR A 228 21.75 -6.16 -13.17
CA TYR A 228 20.93 -6.76 -12.12
C TYR A 228 19.79 -7.58 -12.71
N ARG A 229 19.27 -8.51 -11.92
CA ARG A 229 18.22 -9.45 -12.26
C ARG A 229 17.24 -9.57 -11.10
N ILE A 230 15.97 -9.73 -11.43
CA ILE A 230 14.95 -10.23 -10.50
C ILE A 230 14.66 -11.66 -10.92
N HIS A 231 14.98 -12.65 -10.09
CA HIS A 231 14.61 -14.04 -10.33
C HIS A 231 13.27 -14.35 -9.66
N LEU A 232 12.41 -15.03 -10.41
CA LEU A 232 11.05 -15.35 -10.01
C LEU A 232 10.64 -16.75 -10.43
N ARG A 233 9.61 -17.26 -9.76
CA ARG A 233 8.87 -18.47 -10.17
C ARG A 233 7.39 -18.16 -10.22
N VAL A 234 6.67 -18.93 -11.03
CA VAL A 234 5.22 -18.86 -11.15
C VAL A 234 4.63 -20.05 -10.40
N ILE A 235 3.75 -19.78 -9.43
CA ILE A 235 3.06 -20.78 -8.63
C ILE A 235 1.67 -20.96 -9.23
N HIS A 236 1.45 -22.07 -9.93
CA HIS A 236 0.22 -22.31 -10.67
C HIS A 236 -0.98 -22.56 -9.77
N GLU A 237 -0.75 -23.25 -8.65
CA GLU A 237 -1.78 -23.65 -7.69
C GLU A 237 -2.44 -22.44 -7.03
N SER A 238 -1.64 -21.43 -6.67
CA SER A 238 -2.10 -20.19 -6.04
C SER A 238 -2.30 -19.04 -7.03
N ARG A 239 -1.88 -19.21 -8.30
CA ARG A 239 -1.84 -18.19 -9.35
C ARG A 239 -1.08 -16.93 -8.91
N ARG A 240 0.11 -17.15 -8.36
CA ARG A 240 0.98 -16.10 -7.84
C ARG A 240 2.35 -16.11 -8.50
N ILE A 241 3.01 -14.96 -8.44
CA ILE A 241 4.40 -14.80 -8.82
C ILE A 241 5.19 -14.61 -7.54
N GLU A 242 6.23 -15.41 -7.37
CA GLU A 242 7.11 -15.36 -6.22
C GLU A 242 8.50 -14.91 -6.62
N ILE A 243 9.03 -13.93 -5.89
CA ILE A 243 10.35 -13.33 -6.10
C ILE A 243 11.35 -13.98 -5.15
N GLY A 244 12.35 -14.67 -5.70
CA GLY A 244 13.37 -15.35 -4.90
C GLY A 244 14.66 -14.56 -4.75
N TYR A 245 14.98 -13.70 -5.73
CA TYR A 245 16.23 -12.95 -5.71
C TYR A 245 16.16 -11.65 -6.49
N ILE A 246 16.78 -10.61 -5.95
CA ILE A 246 17.00 -9.30 -6.56
C ILE A 246 18.47 -8.94 -6.38
N GLY A 247 19.25 -8.94 -7.45
CA GLY A 247 20.68 -8.69 -7.30
C GLY A 247 21.47 -8.76 -8.59
N PRO A 248 22.80 -8.73 -8.53
CA PRO A 248 23.67 -8.87 -9.69
C PRO A 248 23.37 -10.14 -10.49
N HIS A 249 23.66 -10.08 -11.79
CA HIS A 249 23.57 -11.22 -12.69
C HIS A 249 24.45 -12.38 -12.20
N LEU A 250 23.86 -13.57 -12.15
CA LEU A 250 24.50 -14.81 -11.71
C LEU A 250 25.31 -15.47 -12.83
N ASP A 251 26.15 -16.44 -12.50
CA ASP A 251 27.01 -17.08 -13.50
C ASP A 251 26.20 -17.83 -14.55
N THR A 252 26.57 -17.72 -15.81
CA THR A 252 25.93 -18.44 -16.92
C THR A 252 26.97 -19.14 -17.80
N VAL A 253 26.54 -20.11 -18.60
CA VAL A 253 27.41 -20.74 -19.60
C VAL A 253 27.76 -19.70 -20.66
N LYS A 254 29.06 -19.56 -20.98
CA LYS A 254 29.52 -18.72 -22.08
C LYS A 254 29.39 -19.50 -23.38
N TYR A 255 28.55 -19.02 -24.29
CA TYR A 255 28.57 -19.46 -25.68
C TYR A 255 29.66 -18.64 -26.38
N HIS A 256 30.77 -19.31 -26.69
CA HIS A 256 31.87 -18.75 -27.48
C HIS A 256 31.63 -18.97 -28.97
#